data_AF-A0A3M1EU68-F1
#
_entry.id   AF-A0A3M1EU68-F1
#
_cell.length_a   1.000
_cell.length_b   1.000
_cell.length_c   1.000
_cell.angle_alpha   90.00
_cell.angle_beta   90.00
_cell.angle_gamma   90.00
#
_symmetry.space_group_name_H-M   'P 1'
#
loop_
_entity.id
_entity.type
_entity.pdbx_description
1 polymer ?
#
loop_
_entity_poly.entity_id
_entity_poly.type
_entity_poly.pdbx_seq_one_letter_code
_entity_poly.pdbx_strand_id
1 'polypeptide(L)'
;MAEAIARIEEFIRSREPHQVVPVNAAKLWRMERDPRLERIVKSASLIVPEKAIVMGSRVLGSPLRDHIGGIMLLKALLPVAEERGYRIYFLGARHH
;
A
#
# COMPACT_ATOMS: atom_id res chain seq x y z
N MET A 1 4.60 -0.63 -10.27
CA MET A 1 3.10 -0.51 -10.27
C MET A 1 2.40 -1.79 -10.72
N ALA A 2 2.65 -2.30 -11.94
CA ALA A 2 1.98 -3.50 -12.48
C ALA A 2 2.07 -4.72 -11.55
N GLU A 3 3.23 -4.97 -10.95
CA GLU A 3 3.44 -6.04 -9.97
C GLU A 3 2.51 -5.92 -8.76
N ALA A 4 2.30 -4.71 -8.24
CA ALA A 4 1.41 -4.48 -7.10
C ALA A 4 -0.06 -4.75 -7.47
N ILE A 5 -0.48 -4.38 -8.69
CA ILE A 5 -1.82 -4.68 -9.20
C ILE A 5 -2.01 -6.20 -9.34
N ALA A 6 -1.06 -6.90 -9.97
CA ALA A 6 -1.12 -8.35 -10.14
C ALA A 6 -1.23 -9.08 -8.79
N ARG A 7 -0.46 -8.65 -7.78
CA ARG A 7 -0.54 -9.19 -6.42
C ARG A 7 -1.89 -8.92 -5.76
N ILE A 8 -2.50 -7.76 -5.99
CA ILE A 8 -3.83 -7.46 -5.47
C ILE A 8 -4.91 -8.30 -6.17
N GLU A 9 -4.79 -8.55 -7.47
CA GLU A 9 -5.69 -9.49 -8.16
C GLU A 9 -5.57 -10.91 -7.58
N GLU A 10 -4.36 -11.37 -7.22
CA GLU A 10 -4.17 -12.63 -6.48
C GLU A 10 -4.89 -12.64 -5.13
N PHE A 11 -4.80 -11.55 -4.37
CA PHE A 11 -5.51 -11.40 -3.09
C PHE A 11 -7.03 -11.40 -3.24
N ILE A 12 -7.55 -10.79 -4.30
CA ILE A 12 -8.99 -10.80 -4.58
C ILE A 12 -9.45 -12.22 -4.95
N ARG A 13 -8.66 -12.94 -5.75
CA ARG A 13 -8.97 -14.32 -6.16
C ARG A 13 -8.95 -15.31 -5.00
N SER A 14 -8.08 -15.11 -4.00
CA SER A 14 -8.02 -16.01 -2.84
C SER A 14 -9.22 -15.88 -1.90
N ARG A 15 -10.00 -14.80 -2.01
CA ARG A 15 -11.20 -14.51 -1.18
C ARG A 15 -10.94 -14.40 0.32
N GLU A 16 -9.68 -14.26 0.71
CA GLU A 16 -9.29 -13.99 2.10
C GLU A 16 -9.03 -12.48 2.30
N PRO A 17 -9.19 -11.95 3.52
CA PRO A 17 -8.84 -10.57 3.82
C PRO A 17 -7.34 -10.32 3.68
N HIS A 18 -6.96 -9.33 2.88
CA HIS A 18 -5.56 -8.90 2.73
C HIS A 18 -5.44 -7.41 3.02
N GLN A 19 -4.43 -7.04 3.80
CA GLN A 19 -4.15 -5.63 4.12
C GLN A 19 -2.99 -5.13 3.26
N VAL A 20 -3.23 -4.05 2.51
CA VAL A 20 -2.19 -3.34 1.76
C VAL A 20 -1.90 -2.01 2.45
N VAL A 21 -0.65 -1.76 2.82
CA VAL A 21 -0.26 -0.58 3.59
C VAL A 21 0.77 0.26 2.84
N PRO A 22 0.43 1.50 2.45
CA PRO A 22 1.42 2.47 2.00
C PRO A 22 2.20 3.05 3.19
N VAL A 23 3.53 3.07 3.09
CA VAL A 23 4.44 3.58 4.12
C VAL A 23 5.19 4.81 3.61
N ASN A 24 5.01 5.94 4.31
CA ASN A 24 5.83 7.14 4.18
C ASN A 24 6.75 7.33 5.39
N ALA A 25 7.62 8.34 5.30
CA ALA A 25 8.55 8.72 6.36
C ALA A 25 7.84 8.99 7.71
N ALA A 26 6.71 9.71 7.72
CA ALA A 26 5.97 9.98 8.96
C ALA A 26 5.43 8.70 9.60
N LYS A 27 4.88 7.77 8.81
CA LYS A 27 4.41 6.47 9.29
C LYS A 27 5.58 5.63 9.81
N LEU A 28 6.70 5.59 9.10
CA LEU A 28 7.90 4.88 9.54
C LEU A 28 8.43 5.43 10.88
N TRP A 29 8.52 6.76 11.01
CA TRP A 29 8.94 7.42 12.25
C TRP A 29 7.99 7.14 13.43
N ARG A 30 6.69 7.04 13.16
CA ARG A 30 5.68 6.68 14.18
C ARG A 30 5.79 5.22 14.61
N MET A 31 6.10 4.30 13.70
CA MET A 31 6.25 2.87 14.03
C MET A 31 7.34 2.64 15.09
N GLU A 32 8.40 3.43 15.10
CA GLU A 32 9.46 3.37 16.12
C GLU A 32 8.94 3.65 17.55
N ARG A 33 7.85 4.43 17.67
CA ARG A 33 7.29 4.90 18.95
C ARG A 33 5.97 4.23 19.31
N ASP A 34 5.42 3.43 18.40
CA ASP A 34 4.13 2.75 18.54
C ASP A 34 4.28 1.29 18.12
N PRO A 35 4.59 0.39 19.08
CA PRO A 35 4.73 -1.04 18.80
C PRO A 35 3.47 -1.70 18.26
N ARG A 36 2.29 -1.11 18.50
CA ARG A 36 1.02 -1.61 17.95
C ARG A 36 0.93 -1.27 16.46
N LEU A 37 1.23 -0.02 16.09
CA LEU A 37 1.30 0.39 14.69
C LEU A 37 2.34 -0.43 13.94
N GLU A 38 3.53 -0.60 14.54
CA GLU A 38 4.60 -1.40 13.95
C GLU A 38 4.12 -2.84 13.64
N ARG A 39 3.48 -3.49 14.61
CA ARG A 39 2.91 -4.84 14.43
C ARG A 39 1.90 -4.89 13.30
N ILE A 40 0.96 -3.93 13.24
CA ILE A 40 -0.06 -3.85 12.19
C ILE A 40 0.60 -3.73 10.81
N VAL A 41 1.56 -2.82 10.66
CA VAL A 41 2.24 -2.60 9.38
C VAL A 41 3.05 -3.84 8.97
N LYS A 42 3.79 -4.44 9.91
CA LYS A 42 4.58 -5.66 9.65
C LYS A 42 3.73 -6.89 9.35
N SER A 43 2.47 -6.93 9.81
CA SER A 43 1.51 -8.00 9.47
C SER A 43 0.77 -7.78 8.14
N ALA A 44 0.99 -6.66 7.45
CA ALA A 44 0.32 -6.38 6.19
C ALA A 44 0.75 -7.38 5.10
N SER A 45 -0.21 -7.82 4.30
CA SER A 45 0.02 -8.73 3.18
C SER A 45 0.89 -8.11 2.07
N LEU A 46 0.85 -6.79 1.95
CA LEU A 46 1.70 -6.02 1.04
C LEU A 46 2.00 -4.64 1.63
N ILE A 47 3.29 -4.28 1.68
CA ILE A 47 3.75 -2.95 2.06
C ILE A 47 4.27 -2.25 0.80
N VAL A 48 3.75 -1.05 0.52
CA VAL A 48 4.20 -0.25 -0.63
C VAL A 48 4.90 1.03 -0.17
N PRO A 49 6.13 1.32 -0.63
CA PRO A 49 6.90 2.47 -0.17
C PRO A 49 6.50 3.75 -0.90
N GLU A 50 6.36 4.85 -0.17
CA GLU A 50 6.20 6.19 -0.76
C GLU A 50 7.56 6.84 -1.07
N LYS A 51 7.55 7.99 -1.75
CA LYS A 51 8.73 8.62 -2.36
C LYS A 51 9.92 8.77 -1.40
N ALA A 52 9.68 9.27 -0.18
CA ALA A 52 10.75 9.49 0.80
C ALA A 52 11.41 8.19 1.28
N ILE A 53 10.64 7.10 1.38
CA ILE A 53 11.17 5.78 1.76
C ILE A 53 12.09 5.24 0.67
N VAL A 54 11.67 5.35 -0.60
CA VAL A 54 12.49 4.92 -1.74
C VAL A 54 13.78 5.73 -1.84
N MET A 55 13.73 7.04 -1.57
CA MET A 55 14.94 7.87 -1.52
C MET A 55 15.88 7.43 -0.38
N GLY A 56 15.35 7.22 0.83
CA GLY A 56 16.15 6.76 1.98
C GLY A 56 16.77 5.39 1.76
N SER A 57 16.08 4.47 1.08
CA SER A 57 16.60 3.13 0.82
C SER A 57 17.85 3.15 -0.08
N ARG A 58 17.94 4.10 -1.02
CA ARG A 58 19.14 4.32 -1.85
C ARG A 58 20.33 4.78 -1.01
N VAL A 59 20.10 5.69 -0.07
CA VAL A 59 21.15 6.17 0.86
C VAL A 59 21.67 5.03 1.74
N LEU A 60 20.79 4.09 2.11
CA LEU A 60 21.14 2.92 2.92
C LEU A 60 21.75 1.75 2.12
N GLY A 61 22.02 1.93 0.81
CA GLY A 61 22.60 0.89 -0.05
C GLY A 61 21.65 -0.24 -0.43
N SER A 62 20.34 -0.09 -0.18
CA SER A 62 19.30 -1.07 -0.53
C SER A 62 18.20 -0.40 -1.37
N PRO A 63 18.46 -0.12 -2.66
CA PRO A 63 17.56 0.67 -3.49
C PRO A 63 16.26 -0.09 -3.77
N LEU A 64 15.13 0.52 -3.40
CA LEU A 64 13.80 0.09 -3.81
C LEU A 64 13.52 0.64 -5.22
N ARG A 65 12.83 -0.17 -6.03
CA ARG A 65 12.63 0.13 -7.46
C ARG A 65 11.65 1.29 -7.67
N ASP A 66 10.46 1.15 -7.12
CA ASP A 66 9.34 2.06 -7.36
C ASP A 66 8.82 2.67 -6.06
N HIS A 67 8.32 3.90 -6.15
CA HIS A 67 7.44 4.46 -5.14
C HIS A 67 5.98 4.26 -5.58
N ILE A 68 5.14 3.78 -4.68
CA ILE A 68 3.72 3.53 -4.94
C ILE A 68 2.94 4.18 -3.79
N GLY A 69 2.40 5.36 -4.07
CA GLY A 69 1.49 6.03 -3.12
C GLY A 69 0.14 5.31 -3.08
N GLY A 70 -0.54 5.37 -1.93
CA GLY A 70 -1.87 4.77 -1.76
C GLY A 70 -2.89 5.29 -2.78
N ILE A 71 -2.84 6.60 -3.06
CA ILE A 71 -3.70 7.23 -4.08
C ILE A 71 -3.37 6.77 -5.50
N MET A 72 -2.09 6.52 -5.81
CA MET A 72 -1.68 6.03 -7.14
C MET A 72 -2.15 4.61 -7.35
N LEU A 73 -2.01 3.76 -6.32
CA LEU A 73 -2.47 2.38 -6.34
C LEU A 73 -3.98 2.32 -6.52
N LEU A 74 -4.75 3.11 -5.76
CA LEU A 74 -6.20 3.21 -5.91
C LEU A 74 -6.58 3.64 -7.33
N LYS A 75 -5.98 4.70 -7.86
CA LYS A 75 -6.25 5.19 -9.23
C LYS A 75 -5.96 4.13 -10.29
N ALA A 76 -4.91 3.33 -10.10
CA ALA A 76 -4.56 2.24 -11.02
C ALA A 76 -5.50 1.02 -10.88
N LEU A 77 -6.05 0.77 -9.68
CA LEU A 77 -6.99 -0.33 -9.44
C LEU A 77 -8.40 -0.05 -9.97
N LEU A 78 -8.85 1.21 -10.02
CA LEU A 78 -10.18 1.57 -10.48
C LEU A 78 -10.54 1.00 -11.86
N PRO A 79 -9.75 1.20 -12.94
CA PRO A 79 -10.06 0.64 -14.25
C PRO A 79 -10.02 -0.90 -14.26
N VAL A 80 -9.10 -1.51 -13.48
CA VAL A 80 -9.03 -2.98 -13.35
C VAL A 80 -10.29 -3.51 -12.67
N ALA A 81 -10.78 -2.83 -11.64
CA ALA A 81 -12.00 -3.21 -10.96
C ALA A 81 -13.23 -3.08 -11.87
N GLU A 82 -13.30 -2.06 -12.71
CA GLU A 82 -14.33 -1.91 -13.73
C GLU A 82 -14.31 -3.07 -14.73
N GLU A 83 -13.14 -3.38 -15.31
CA GLU A 83 -12.97 -4.48 -16.26
C GLU A 83 -13.30 -5.85 -15.66
N ARG A 84 -12.87 -6.09 -14.42
CA ARG A 84 -12.99 -7.39 -13.73
C ARG A 84 -14.29 -7.55 -12.92
N GLY A 85 -15.10 -6.50 -12.82
CA GLY A 85 -16.31 -6.49 -11.99
C GLY A 85 -16.03 -6.55 -10.48
N TYR A 86 -14.88 -6.05 -10.02
CA TYR A 86 -14.58 -5.98 -8.59
C TYR A 86 -15.38 -4.85 -7.92
N ARG A 87 -15.94 -5.16 -6.75
CA ARG A 87 -16.70 -4.18 -5.96
C ARG A 87 -15.74 -3.33 -5.14
N ILE A 88 -15.94 -2.02 -5.19
CA ILE A 88 -15.16 -1.04 -4.42
C ILE A 88 -16.07 -0.39 -3.39
N TYR A 89 -15.55 -0.18 -2.18
CA TYR A 89 -16.22 0.55 -1.13
C TYR A 89 -15.27 1.64 -0.58
N PHE A 90 -15.75 2.87 -0.52
CA PHE A 90 -15.01 4.01 0.02
C PHE A 90 -15.50 4.30 1.44
N LEU A 91 -14.63 4.06 2.42
CA LEU A 91 -14.93 4.30 3.83
C LEU A 91 -14.06 5.45 4.38
N GLY A 92 -14.72 6.47 4.94
CA GLY A 92 -14.07 7.64 5.52
C GLY A 92 -14.53 8.94 4.86
N ALA A 93 -13.77 10.02 5.10
CA ALA A 93 -14.14 11.40 4.83
C ALA A 93 -15.37 11.89 5.64
N ARG A 94 -15.53 13.21 5.72
CA ARG A 94 -16.70 13.87 6.34
C ARG A 94 -17.27 14.82 5.30
N HIS A 95 -18.59 14.96 5.26
CA HIS A 95 -19.23 16.03 4.50
C HIS A 95 -18.73 17.39 5.03
N HIS A 96 -18.21 18.22 4.13
CA HIS A 96 -17.79 19.58 4.45
C HIS A 96 -18.99 20.47 4.75
#